data_AF-A0A3A3A3X6-F1
#
_entry.id   AF-A0A3A3A3X6-F1
#
_cell.length_a   1.000
_cell.length_b   1.000
_cell.length_c   1.000
_cell.angle_alpha   90.00
_cell.angle_beta   90.00
_cell.angle_gamma   90.00
#
_symmetry.space_group_name_H-M   'P 1'
#
loop_
_entity.id
_entity.type
_entity.pdbx_description
1 polymer ?
#
loop_
_entity_poly.entity_id
_entity_poly.type
_entity_poly.pdbx_seq_one_letter_code
_entity_poly.pdbx_strand_id
1 'polypeptide(L)'
;MKHFATLAAFAASANALVGRDGNCCFQITASGGASGQLGQLGDGQNRIGDNSLSPATYCIDSSGGITDSNGRGCILTPPTTQFQCDEGASPTTGFSINSQGQIQYKGNTHFVACETGQNGGLNVYTSPNSADVTGCQDITLKASSCSNSGAGGGAPSGSATAPGGGAAPSVPGGGAGVPSSSVPGGGAG
;
A
#
# COMPACT_ATOMS: atom_id res chain seq x y z
N MET A 1 29.53 27.14 54.24
CA MET A 1 28.90 26.12 53.37
C MET A 1 28.25 26.86 52.22
N LYS A 2 28.59 26.57 50.96
CA LYS A 2 28.05 27.23 49.77
C LYS A 2 27.69 26.13 48.77
N HIS A 3 26.40 25.85 48.62
CA HIS A 3 25.89 24.82 47.73
C HIS A 3 25.63 25.43 46.35
N PHE A 4 26.32 24.93 45.33
CA PHE A 4 26.01 25.20 43.93
C PHE A 4 25.19 24.03 43.40
N ALA A 5 23.91 24.28 43.10
CA ALA A 5 23.03 23.30 42.50
C ALA A 5 23.22 23.34 40.97
N THR A 6 23.87 22.30 40.43
CA THR A 6 24.05 22.12 38.99
C THR A 6 22.77 21.52 38.42
N LEU A 7 22.03 22.31 37.63
CA LEU A 7 20.90 21.83 36.84
C LEU A 7 21.43 21.05 35.63
N ALA A 8 21.26 19.73 35.63
CA ALA A 8 21.53 18.89 34.49
C ALA A 8 20.41 19.08 33.44
N ALA A 9 20.73 19.70 32.32
CA ALA A 9 19.84 19.79 31.17
C ALA A 9 19.80 18.44 30.43
N PHE A 10 18.65 17.77 30.47
CA PHE A 10 18.39 16.63 29.59
C PHE A 10 18.18 17.16 28.17
N ALA A 11 19.22 17.03 27.34
CA ALA A 11 19.09 17.21 25.90
C ALA A 11 18.36 16.00 25.32
N ALA A 12 17.04 16.11 25.14
CA ALA A 12 16.27 15.16 24.35
C ALA A 12 16.59 15.40 22.87
N SER A 13 17.52 14.61 22.32
CA SER A 13 17.71 14.53 20.88
C SER A 13 16.51 13.82 20.26
N ALA A 14 15.54 14.59 19.77
CA ALA A 14 14.47 14.06 18.94
C ALA A 14 15.08 13.60 17.61
N ASN A 15 15.36 12.30 17.50
CA ASN A 15 15.48 11.68 16.19
C ASN A 15 14.07 11.72 15.61
N ALA A 16 13.81 12.63 14.68
CA ALA A 16 12.63 12.57 13.85
C ALA A 16 12.75 11.29 13.00
N LEU A 17 12.19 10.19 13.49
CA LEU A 17 11.79 9.09 12.64
C LEU A 17 10.73 9.66 11.71
N VAL A 18 11.14 10.14 10.53
CA VAL A 18 10.24 10.21 9.39
C VAL A 18 9.95 8.77 9.04
N GLY A 19 8.97 8.19 9.75
CA GLY A 19 8.27 7.02 9.26
C GLY A 19 7.69 7.46 7.92
N ARG A 20 8.34 7.06 6.83
CA ARG A 20 7.65 6.97 5.56
C ARG A 20 6.63 5.87 5.76
N ASP A 21 5.47 6.23 6.34
CA ASP A 21 4.24 5.48 6.16
C ASP A 21 4.21 5.13 4.67
N GLY A 22 4.05 3.84 4.36
CA GLY A 22 4.46 3.21 3.11
C GLY A 22 3.82 3.71 1.81
N ASN A 23 3.26 4.92 1.79
CA ASN A 23 2.67 5.61 0.65
C ASN A 23 3.72 6.40 -0.14
N CYS A 24 3.98 5.97 -1.37
CA CYS A 24 4.76 6.73 -2.33
C CYS A 24 3.84 7.30 -3.41
N CYS A 25 3.93 8.61 -3.67
CA CYS A 25 3.03 9.29 -4.61
C CYS A 25 3.70 9.62 -5.95
N PHE A 26 2.94 9.48 -7.03
CA PHE A 26 3.37 9.56 -8.42
C PHE A 26 2.21 10.00 -9.33
N GLN A 27 2.54 10.38 -10.55
CA GLN A 27 1.62 10.52 -11.66
C GLN A 27 1.77 9.32 -12.59
N ILE A 28 0.71 8.97 -13.31
CA ILE A 28 0.72 7.86 -14.25
C ILE A 28 0.78 8.39 -15.68
N THR A 29 1.71 7.86 -16.47
CA THR A 29 1.81 8.12 -17.90
C THR A 29 1.59 6.81 -18.65
N ALA A 30 0.65 6.80 -19.59
CA ALA A 30 0.43 5.71 -20.52
C ALA A 30 1.34 5.87 -21.75
N SER A 31 1.73 4.73 -22.30
CA SER A 31 2.49 4.61 -23.55
C SER A 31 2.08 3.33 -24.28
N GLY A 32 2.29 3.26 -25.59
CA GLY A 32 1.84 2.14 -26.43
C GLY A 32 0.86 2.62 -27.49
N GLY A 33 -0.26 1.91 -27.68
CA GLY A 33 -1.31 2.31 -28.62
C GLY A 33 -1.96 3.65 -28.27
N ALA A 34 -2.25 3.87 -26.99
CA ALA A 34 -2.59 5.18 -26.45
C ALA A 34 -1.45 5.73 -25.59
N SER A 35 -1.25 7.05 -25.62
CA SER A 35 -0.19 7.73 -24.87
C SER A 35 -0.71 9.03 -24.24
N GLY A 36 -0.17 9.37 -23.08
CA GLY A 36 -0.54 10.58 -22.35
C GLY A 36 -0.56 10.37 -20.85
N GLN A 37 -0.68 11.46 -20.10
CA GLN A 37 -0.87 11.38 -18.65
C GLN A 37 -2.30 10.96 -18.33
N LEU A 38 -2.47 10.18 -17.25
CA LEU A 38 -3.80 9.87 -16.73
C LEU A 38 -4.32 11.09 -15.97
N GLY A 39 -5.45 11.59 -16.43
CA GLY A 39 -6.31 12.49 -15.67
C GLY A 39 -7.41 11.70 -14.96
N GLN A 40 -8.15 12.39 -14.10
CA GLN A 40 -9.26 11.80 -13.38
C GLN A 40 -10.48 12.73 -13.39
N LEU A 41 -11.66 12.16 -13.66
CA LEU A 41 -12.93 12.86 -13.52
C LEU A 41 -13.26 13.11 -12.05
N GLY A 42 -14.16 14.07 -11.79
CA GLY A 42 -14.59 14.41 -10.44
C GLY A 42 -15.22 13.23 -9.69
N ASP A 43 -15.80 12.27 -10.40
CA ASP A 43 -16.38 11.05 -9.85
C ASP A 43 -15.36 9.93 -9.58
N GLY A 44 -14.10 10.09 -9.99
CA GLY A 44 -13.04 9.12 -9.74
C GLY A 44 -12.56 8.30 -10.94
N GLN A 45 -13.22 8.40 -12.10
CA GLN A 45 -12.81 7.65 -13.29
C GLN A 45 -11.48 8.16 -13.86
N ASN A 46 -10.53 7.25 -14.08
CA ASN A 46 -9.24 7.57 -14.69
C ASN A 46 -9.32 7.52 -16.22
N ARG A 47 -8.76 8.53 -16.89
CA ARG A 47 -8.75 8.62 -18.36
C ARG A 47 -7.39 9.03 -18.90
N ILE A 48 -6.99 8.39 -19.99
CA ILE A 48 -5.83 8.79 -20.80
C ILE A 48 -6.32 9.75 -21.88
N GLY A 49 -5.61 10.86 -22.07
CA GLY A 49 -5.80 11.73 -23.23
C GLY A 49 -7.12 12.52 -23.27
N ASP A 50 -7.89 12.54 -22.17
CA ASP A 50 -9.07 13.41 -22.06
C ASP A 50 -8.61 14.87 -21.98
N ASN A 51 -8.98 15.66 -23.00
CA ASN A 51 -8.50 17.03 -23.17
C ASN A 51 -9.05 18.02 -22.12
N SER A 52 -10.01 17.60 -21.30
CA SER A 52 -10.59 18.40 -20.23
C SER A 52 -9.95 18.15 -18.87
N LEU A 53 -9.07 17.15 -18.76
CA LEU A 53 -8.52 16.69 -17.50
C LEU A 53 -7.05 17.06 -17.32
N SER A 54 -6.72 17.54 -16.13
CA SER A 54 -5.34 17.66 -15.66
C SER A 54 -4.82 16.31 -15.16
N PRO A 55 -3.51 16.06 -15.22
CA PRO A 55 -2.90 14.86 -14.65
C PRO A 55 -3.26 14.66 -13.18
N ALA A 56 -3.70 13.46 -12.83
CA ALA A 56 -4.04 13.09 -11.46
C ALA A 56 -2.80 12.60 -10.69
N THR A 57 -2.86 12.72 -9.36
CA THR A 57 -1.83 12.20 -8.45
C THR A 57 -2.36 10.98 -7.73
N TYR A 58 -1.52 9.96 -7.65
CA TYR A 58 -1.81 8.68 -7.02
C TYR A 58 -0.75 8.37 -5.98
N CYS A 59 -1.09 7.58 -4.98
CA CYS A 59 -0.17 7.08 -3.97
C CYS A 59 -0.32 5.56 -3.84
N ILE A 60 0.78 4.83 -3.82
CA ILE A 60 0.80 3.37 -3.64
C ILE A 60 1.35 3.02 -2.26
N ASP A 61 0.64 2.16 -1.55
CA ASP A 61 1.07 1.62 -0.27
C ASP A 61 1.93 0.35 -0.41
N SER A 62 2.46 -0.17 0.69
CA SER A 62 3.25 -1.41 0.71
C SER A 62 2.46 -2.68 0.39
N SER A 63 1.12 -2.64 0.53
CA SER A 63 0.22 -3.74 0.14
C SER A 63 -0.10 -3.72 -1.36
N GLY A 64 0.33 -2.69 -2.08
CA GLY A 64 -0.01 -2.48 -3.48
C GLY A 64 -1.43 -1.97 -3.69
N GLY A 65 -2.03 -1.34 -2.67
CA GLY A 65 -3.21 -0.51 -2.83
C GLY A 65 -2.82 0.86 -3.38
N ILE A 66 -3.60 1.38 -4.33
CA ILE A 66 -3.42 2.73 -4.87
C ILE A 66 -4.58 3.61 -4.39
N THR A 67 -4.29 4.83 -3.94
CA THR A 67 -5.29 5.88 -3.68
C THR A 67 -5.02 7.09 -4.55
N ASP A 68 -6.06 7.89 -4.83
CA ASP A 68 -5.88 9.20 -5.46
C ASP A 68 -5.65 10.32 -4.42
N SER A 69 -5.44 11.55 -4.90
CA SER A 69 -5.22 12.74 -4.05
C SER A 69 -6.41 13.12 -3.17
N ASN A 70 -7.62 12.62 -3.46
CA ASN A 70 -8.82 12.82 -2.65
C ASN A 70 -8.99 11.69 -1.61
N GLY A 71 -8.05 10.74 -1.56
CA GLY A 71 -8.10 9.59 -0.65
C GLY A 71 -9.03 8.48 -1.11
N ARG A 72 -9.52 8.51 -2.35
CA ARG A 72 -10.37 7.45 -2.90
C ARG A 72 -9.53 6.23 -3.23
N GLY A 73 -10.01 5.05 -2.87
CA GLY A 73 -9.33 3.80 -3.19
C GLY A 73 -9.49 3.47 -4.67
N CYS A 74 -8.37 3.27 -5.34
CA CYS A 74 -8.36 2.83 -6.72
C CYS A 74 -8.61 1.33 -6.81
N ILE A 75 -9.61 0.96 -7.59
CA ILE A 75 -10.11 -0.39 -7.74
C ILE A 75 -10.02 -0.86 -9.19
N LEU A 76 -10.08 -2.18 -9.36
CA LEU A 76 -10.41 -2.81 -10.63
C LEU A 76 -11.87 -3.26 -10.56
N THR A 77 -12.78 -2.56 -11.26
CA THR A 77 -14.22 -2.84 -11.15
C THR A 77 -14.56 -4.23 -11.69
N PRO A 78 -15.27 -5.08 -10.94
CA PRO A 78 -15.81 -6.31 -11.50
C PRO A 78 -16.98 -5.99 -12.45
N PRO A 79 -17.17 -6.73 -13.55
CA PRO A 79 -16.27 -7.75 -14.12
C PRO A 79 -15.26 -7.19 -15.13
N THR A 80 -15.37 -5.91 -15.51
CA THR A 80 -14.65 -5.31 -16.64
C THR A 80 -13.20 -4.99 -16.33
N THR A 81 -12.81 -5.00 -15.07
CA THR A 81 -11.49 -4.68 -14.52
C THR A 81 -11.01 -3.26 -14.83
N GLN A 82 -11.94 -2.30 -14.87
CA GLN A 82 -11.60 -0.91 -15.11
C GLN A 82 -10.84 -0.34 -13.92
N PHE A 83 -9.73 0.35 -14.19
CA PHE A 83 -8.95 1.06 -13.20
C PHE A 83 -9.53 2.46 -12.93
N GLN A 84 -10.21 2.62 -11.80
CA GLN A 84 -10.87 3.86 -11.36
C GLN A 84 -10.73 4.02 -9.84
N CYS A 85 -10.91 5.22 -9.29
CA CYS A 85 -10.82 5.46 -7.85
C CYS A 85 -12.13 5.97 -7.28
N ASP A 86 -12.85 5.10 -6.59
CA ASP A 86 -14.22 5.36 -6.16
C ASP A 86 -14.27 5.86 -4.72
N GLU A 87 -15.22 6.74 -4.44
CA GLU A 87 -15.42 7.27 -3.09
C GLU A 87 -15.83 6.16 -2.12
N GLY A 88 -15.14 6.10 -0.97
CA GLY A 88 -15.36 5.06 0.04
C GLY A 88 -14.88 3.66 -0.34
N ALA A 89 -14.30 3.47 -1.53
CA ALA A 89 -13.78 2.17 -1.93
C ALA A 89 -12.47 1.83 -1.21
N SER A 90 -12.32 0.57 -0.81
CA SER A 90 -11.03 0.03 -0.39
C SER A 90 -10.17 -0.26 -1.62
N PRO A 91 -8.90 0.19 -1.68
CA PRO A 91 -8.05 -0.04 -2.84
C PRO A 91 -7.93 -1.52 -3.19
N THR A 92 -7.97 -1.83 -4.50
CA THR A 92 -7.59 -3.17 -4.96
C THR A 92 -6.09 -3.34 -4.74
N THR A 93 -5.69 -4.38 -4.00
CA THR A 93 -4.29 -4.69 -3.73
C THR A 93 -3.67 -5.53 -4.85
N GLY A 94 -2.34 -5.62 -4.86
CA GLY A 94 -1.59 -6.37 -5.87
C GLY A 94 -1.00 -5.50 -6.98
N PHE A 95 -1.13 -4.17 -6.92
CA PHE A 95 -0.33 -3.30 -7.74
C PHE A 95 1.12 -3.24 -7.25
N SER A 96 2.05 -3.05 -8.17
CA SER A 96 3.45 -2.76 -7.85
C SER A 96 4.07 -1.89 -8.94
N ILE A 97 5.18 -1.25 -8.61
CA ILE A 97 5.96 -0.46 -9.55
C ILE A 97 7.34 -1.10 -9.63
N ASN A 98 7.72 -1.62 -10.80
CA ASN A 98 9.01 -2.26 -10.96
C ASN A 98 10.18 -1.27 -10.94
N SER A 99 11.41 -1.79 -11.04
CA SER A 99 12.64 -1.01 -11.09
C SER A 99 12.70 -0.04 -12.28
N GLN A 100 11.95 -0.29 -13.35
CA GLN A 100 11.84 0.57 -14.53
C GLN A 100 10.75 1.65 -14.39
N GLY A 101 10.04 1.67 -13.26
CA GLY A 101 8.93 2.58 -12.99
C GLY A 101 7.61 2.15 -13.65
N GLN A 102 7.52 0.95 -14.22
CA GLN A 102 6.27 0.47 -14.82
C GLN A 102 5.34 -0.05 -13.74
N ILE A 103 4.08 0.34 -13.84
CA ILE A 103 3.01 -0.16 -12.99
C ILE A 103 2.66 -1.56 -13.47
N GLN A 104 2.46 -2.46 -12.51
CA GLN A 104 2.08 -3.83 -12.73
C GLN A 104 0.89 -4.15 -11.85
N TYR A 105 -0.01 -4.99 -12.33
CA TYR A 105 -1.01 -5.65 -11.50
C TYR A 105 -0.69 -7.14 -11.46
N LYS A 106 -0.42 -7.68 -10.27
CA LYS A 106 -0.05 -9.09 -10.07
C LYS A 106 1.11 -9.56 -10.97
N GLY A 107 2.08 -8.68 -11.19
CA GLY A 107 3.26 -8.94 -12.03
C GLY A 107 3.07 -8.73 -13.54
N ASN A 108 1.87 -8.34 -13.99
CA ASN A 108 1.62 -8.02 -15.39
C ASN A 108 1.67 -6.50 -15.65
N THR A 109 2.50 -6.07 -16.59
CA THR A 109 2.60 -4.66 -17.07
C THR A 109 1.61 -4.32 -18.18
N HIS A 110 0.88 -5.31 -18.69
CA HIS A 110 -0.08 -5.16 -19.78
C HIS A 110 -1.39 -4.57 -19.26
N PHE A 111 -1.80 -3.47 -19.89
CA PHE A 111 -3.08 -2.82 -19.69
C PHE A 111 -3.70 -2.54 -21.06
N VAL A 112 -5.00 -2.29 -21.07
CA VAL A 112 -5.76 -1.97 -22.28
C VAL A 112 -6.43 -0.61 -22.08
N ALA A 113 -6.28 0.27 -23.06
CA ALA A 113 -6.98 1.56 -23.11
C ALA A 113 -8.10 1.47 -24.14
N CYS A 114 -9.34 1.72 -23.74
CA CYS A 114 -10.50 1.67 -24.64
C CYS A 114 -11.22 3.01 -24.69
N GLU A 115 -11.83 3.31 -25.84
CA GLU A 115 -12.51 4.58 -26.06
C GLU A 115 -13.71 4.76 -25.13
N THR A 116 -13.85 5.97 -24.60
CA THR A 116 -15.07 6.36 -23.84
C THR A 116 -16.13 6.99 -24.73
N GLY A 117 -15.78 7.36 -25.96
CA GLY A 117 -16.59 8.19 -26.85
C GLY A 117 -16.73 9.64 -26.38
N GLN A 118 -15.98 10.08 -25.38
CA GLN A 118 -16.13 11.39 -24.72
C GLN A 118 -14.78 12.10 -24.59
N ASN A 119 -14.68 13.35 -25.04
CA ASN A 119 -13.52 14.25 -24.89
C ASN A 119 -12.16 13.68 -25.36
N GLY A 120 -12.16 12.64 -26.19
CA GLY A 120 -10.95 11.92 -26.60
C GLY A 120 -10.36 11.03 -25.50
N GLY A 121 -11.03 10.89 -24.36
CA GLY A 121 -10.58 10.11 -23.22
C GLY A 121 -10.69 8.61 -23.46
N LEU A 122 -9.70 7.87 -22.97
CA LEU A 122 -9.71 6.40 -22.93
C LEU A 122 -9.69 5.90 -21.48
N ASN A 123 -10.59 4.97 -21.15
CA ASN A 123 -10.58 4.27 -19.87
C ASN A 123 -9.49 3.19 -19.88
N VAL A 124 -8.96 2.86 -18.69
CA VAL A 124 -7.88 1.88 -18.52
C VAL A 124 -8.42 0.60 -17.90
N TYR A 125 -8.00 -0.55 -18.41
CA TYR A 125 -8.44 -1.88 -18.00
C TYR A 125 -7.26 -2.83 -17.86
N THR A 126 -7.40 -3.90 -17.07
CA THR A 126 -6.42 -5.00 -17.06
C THR A 126 -6.79 -6.12 -18.03
N SER A 127 -8.08 -6.46 -18.13
CA SER A 127 -8.61 -7.50 -19.00
C SER A 127 -10.09 -7.25 -19.25
N PRO A 128 -10.45 -6.29 -20.12
CA PRO A 128 -11.84 -5.99 -20.40
C PRO A 128 -12.48 -7.08 -21.26
N ASN A 129 -13.79 -7.28 -21.11
CA ASN A 129 -14.57 -8.09 -22.04
C ASN A 129 -14.81 -7.29 -23.32
N SER A 130 -14.36 -7.81 -24.47
CA SER A 130 -14.47 -7.13 -25.76
C SER A 130 -15.90 -6.83 -26.22
N ALA A 131 -16.92 -7.45 -25.60
CA ALA A 131 -18.32 -7.10 -25.86
C ALA A 131 -18.77 -5.79 -25.20
N ASP A 132 -18.09 -5.36 -24.13
CA ASP A 132 -18.48 -4.23 -23.30
C ASP A 132 -17.70 -2.94 -23.61
N VAL A 133 -16.63 -3.05 -24.40
CA VAL A 133 -15.70 -1.95 -24.73
C VAL A 133 -15.36 -1.93 -26.22
N THR A 134 -15.01 -0.75 -26.73
CA THR A 134 -14.66 -0.54 -28.14
C THR A 134 -13.36 0.25 -28.28
N GLY A 135 -12.74 0.16 -29.46
CA GLY A 135 -11.54 0.98 -29.77
C GLY A 135 -10.35 0.70 -28.85
N CYS A 136 -10.24 -0.54 -28.37
CA CYS A 136 -9.24 -0.92 -27.38
C CYS A 136 -7.84 -1.06 -27.97
N GLN A 137 -6.84 -0.60 -27.23
CA GLN A 137 -5.44 -0.62 -27.62
C GLN A 137 -4.56 -1.03 -26.44
N ASP A 138 -3.52 -1.81 -26.73
CA ASP A 138 -2.56 -2.24 -25.72
C ASP A 138 -1.67 -1.08 -25.28
N ILE A 139 -1.51 -0.96 -23.96
CA ILE A 139 -0.71 0.08 -23.33
C ILE A 139 0.12 -0.46 -22.17
N THR A 140 1.10 0.33 -21.78
CA THR A 140 1.85 0.17 -20.54
C THR A 140 1.77 1.46 -19.75
N LEU A 141 1.62 1.32 -18.43
CA LEU A 141 1.56 2.43 -17.50
C LEU A 141 2.90 2.61 -16.79
N LYS A 142 3.36 3.86 -16.68
CA LYS A 142 4.59 4.22 -15.98
C LYS A 142 4.30 5.27 -14.91
N ALA A 143 4.81 5.01 -13.71
CA ALA A 143 4.82 5.97 -12.62
C ALA A 143 5.98 6.96 -12.79
N SER A 144 5.75 8.23 -12.47
CA SER A 144 6.80 9.26 -12.47
C SER A 144 7.86 9.05 -11.38
N SER A 145 7.52 8.31 -10.32
CA SER A 145 8.36 8.01 -9.15
C SER A 145 7.98 6.63 -8.58
N CYS A 146 8.48 6.28 -7.40
CA CYS A 146 8.06 5.09 -6.66
C CYS A 146 8.49 3.74 -7.23
N SER A 147 9.56 3.70 -8.02
CA SER A 147 10.20 2.45 -8.44
C SER A 147 10.48 1.53 -7.23
N ASN A 148 10.21 0.23 -7.41
CA ASN A 148 10.30 -0.80 -6.38
C ASN A 148 9.31 -0.63 -5.20
N SER A 149 8.11 -0.14 -5.46
CA SER A 149 7.02 -0.03 -4.44
C SER A 149 5.86 -0.99 -4.72
N GLY A 150 4.96 -1.18 -3.74
CA GLY A 150 3.76 -2.01 -3.85
C GLY A 150 3.98 -3.49 -3.49
N ALA A 151 3.07 -4.36 -3.96
CA ALA A 151 2.90 -5.77 -3.57
C ALA A 151 4.05 -6.75 -3.96
N GLY A 152 5.26 -6.23 -4.11
CA GLY A 152 6.49 -6.93 -4.47
C GLY A 152 7.73 -6.01 -4.42
N GLY A 153 7.55 -4.76 -4.01
CA GLY A 153 8.64 -3.85 -3.67
C GLY A 153 9.29 -4.35 -2.38
N GLY A 154 10.57 -4.71 -2.45
CA GLY A 154 11.31 -5.25 -1.31
C GLY A 154 11.05 -4.43 -0.04
N ALA A 155 10.79 -5.14 1.06
CA ALA A 155 10.61 -4.58 2.39
C ALA A 155 11.70 -3.54 2.74
N PRO A 156 11.44 -2.58 3.66
CA PRO A 156 12.54 -2.00 4.39
C PRO A 156 13.24 -3.14 5.15
N SER A 157 14.40 -3.55 4.66
CA SER A 157 15.32 -4.36 5.44
C SER A 157 15.82 -3.50 6.58
N GLY A 158 15.30 -3.77 7.77
CA GLY A 158 15.75 -3.23 9.03
C GLY A 158 15.82 -4.36 10.05
N SER A 159 16.73 -5.31 9.82
CA SER A 159 17.18 -6.23 10.86
C SER A 159 17.85 -5.41 11.97
N ALA A 160 17.28 -5.44 13.18
CA ALA A 160 18.05 -5.20 14.39
C ALA A 160 18.37 -6.57 15.01
N THR A 161 19.51 -7.13 14.62
CA THR A 161 20.26 -8.09 15.44
C THR A 161 20.56 -7.43 16.78
N ALA A 162 19.91 -7.89 17.85
CA ALA A 162 20.31 -7.54 19.20
C ALA A 162 21.65 -8.23 19.52
N PRO A 163 22.70 -7.51 19.98
CA PRO A 163 23.85 -8.13 20.63
C PRO A 163 23.42 -8.63 22.02
N GLY A 164 23.79 -9.87 22.33
CA GLY A 164 23.34 -10.58 23.52
C GLY A 164 23.92 -10.10 24.85
N GLY A 165 23.42 -10.73 25.92
CA GLY A 165 24.05 -10.71 27.25
C GLY A 165 23.04 -10.77 28.39
N GLY A 166 22.72 -11.98 28.88
CA GLY A 166 21.91 -12.14 30.09
C GLY A 166 21.66 -13.61 30.42
N ALA A 167 22.61 -14.21 31.14
CA ALA A 167 22.56 -15.59 31.61
C ALA A 167 21.32 -15.87 32.49
N ALA A 168 20.65 -17.00 32.24
CA ALA A 168 19.66 -17.58 33.14
C ALA A 168 20.36 -18.62 34.04
N PRO A 169 20.20 -18.58 35.38
CA PRO A 169 20.67 -19.65 36.25
C PRO A 169 19.75 -20.87 36.17
N SER A 170 20.37 -22.04 36.08
CA SER A 170 19.81 -23.38 36.20
C SER A 170 19.24 -23.66 37.59
N VAL A 171 18.01 -24.20 37.66
CA VAL A 171 17.45 -24.83 38.88
C VAL A 171 17.60 -26.37 38.79
N PRO A 172 18.26 -27.03 39.77
CA PRO A 172 18.26 -28.49 39.88
C PRO A 172 17.00 -29.01 40.58
N GLY A 173 16.55 -30.20 40.19
CA GLY A 173 15.27 -30.78 40.60
C GLY A 173 15.24 -31.53 41.93
N GLY A 174 14.12 -32.24 42.13
CA GLY A 174 13.99 -33.33 43.09
C GLY A 174 12.68 -33.31 43.89
N GLY A 175 12.00 -34.47 43.94
CA GLY A 175 11.28 -34.90 45.14
C GLY A 175 9.76 -34.99 45.05
N ALA A 176 9.26 -36.22 45.14
CA ALA A 176 7.87 -36.63 45.24
C ALA A 176 7.20 -36.23 46.57
N GLY A 177 5.85 -36.22 46.59
CA GLY A 177 5.06 -36.24 47.82
C GLY A 177 3.56 -35.95 47.63
N VAL A 178 2.75 -36.99 47.47
CA VAL A 178 1.33 -37.05 47.90
C VAL A 178 1.29 -37.01 49.46
N PRO A 179 0.19 -36.67 50.19
CA PRO A 179 -1.21 -37.11 49.92
C PRO A 179 -2.40 -36.24 50.42
N SER A 180 -3.60 -36.74 50.08
CA SER A 180 -4.89 -36.80 50.81
C SER A 180 -5.64 -35.57 51.36
N SER A 181 -6.86 -35.43 50.81
CA SER A 181 -8.17 -35.42 51.50
C SER A 181 -8.60 -34.22 52.37
N SER A 182 -9.66 -33.52 51.93
CA SER A 182 -10.91 -33.35 52.71
C SER A 182 -12.01 -32.61 51.90
N VAL A 183 -13.14 -33.29 51.69
CA VAL A 183 -14.52 -32.75 51.56
C VAL A 183 -15.03 -32.41 52.97
N PRO A 184 -16.01 -31.50 53.22
CA PRO A 184 -17.40 -31.42 52.66
C PRO A 184 -17.83 -29.96 52.37
N GLY A 185 -19.02 -29.55 51.86
CA GLY A 185 -20.33 -30.12 51.59
C GLY A 185 -21.38 -28.97 51.71
N GLY A 186 -22.44 -28.99 50.88
CA GLY A 186 -23.66 -28.17 51.01
C GLY A 186 -23.61 -26.74 50.43
N GLY A 187 -24.66 -26.20 49.80
CA GLY A 187 -26.00 -26.71 49.50
C GLY A 187 -26.83 -25.64 48.78
N ALA A 188 -27.78 -26.14 47.99
CA ALA A 188 -29.11 -25.60 47.63
C ALA A 188 -29.34 -24.09 47.36
N GLY A 189 -29.85 -23.84 46.16
CA GLY A 189 -30.66 -22.69 45.73
C GLY A 189 -31.18 -22.97 44.32
#